data_AF-A0A4S8SKP4-F1
#
_entry.id   AF-A0A4S8SKP4-F1
#
_cell.length_a   1.000
_cell.length_b   1.000
_cell.length_c   1.000
_cell.angle_alpha   90.00
_cell.angle_beta   90.00
_cell.angle_gamma   90.00
#
_symmetry.space_group_name_H-M   'P 1'
#
loop_
_entity.id
_entity.type
_entity.pdbx_description
1 polymer ?
#
loop_
_entity_poly.entity_id
_entity_poly.type
_entity_poly.pdbx_seq_one_letter_code
_entity_poly.pdbx_strand_id
1 'polypeptide(L)'
;MASSTSSPHTTNSKQKIRIALSIDFDAISGWLGTSQHPDNNMADHSSGYFSGYVGVPRLLKVFSRLGISNKVTWCIPGHSIETFPAQAKAIAESGAEIALHGYAHEGSTQMTAKQERDVLVKTMGLVKELTGKQPRGYRAPLYQIQERTVKLLQEFDFLWDSSLAHLDSSPYFLPKDVEKLETIEFSPDKEAKDWMKPSKDFMRLEKSGLVEIPCNWYME
;
A
#
# COMPACT_ATOMS: atom_id res chain seq x y z
N MET A 1 -55.17 23.05 23.42
CA MET A 1 -54.93 21.94 22.47
C MET A 1 -53.78 22.36 21.58
N ALA A 2 -52.57 21.87 21.86
CA ALA A 2 -51.37 22.23 21.12
C ALA A 2 -51.27 21.36 19.85
N SER A 3 -51.19 22.04 18.71
CA SER A 3 -50.97 21.45 17.39
C SER A 3 -49.58 20.80 17.33
N SER A 4 -49.54 19.49 17.08
CA SER A 4 -48.33 18.75 16.79
C SER A 4 -47.94 18.97 15.33
N THR A 5 -47.03 19.90 15.08
CA THR A 5 -46.36 20.01 13.78
C THR A 5 -45.27 18.95 13.72
N SER A 6 -45.48 17.90 12.92
CA SER A 6 -44.45 16.94 12.57
C SER A 6 -43.36 17.63 11.75
N SER A 7 -42.13 17.63 12.25
CA SER A 7 -40.97 18.04 11.48
C SER A 7 -40.78 17.09 10.30
N PRO A 8 -40.58 17.58 9.07
CA PRO A 8 -40.31 16.71 7.93
C PRO A 8 -38.97 16.02 8.17
N HIS A 9 -39.00 14.68 8.19
CA HIS A 9 -37.78 13.87 8.13
C HIS A 9 -36.99 14.28 6.89
N THR A 10 -35.87 14.94 7.12
CA THR A 10 -34.87 15.22 6.10
C THR A 10 -34.45 13.91 5.46
N THR A 11 -34.55 13.84 4.14
CA THR A 11 -34.23 12.68 3.32
C THR A 11 -32.83 12.17 3.62
N ASN A 12 -32.78 10.93 4.11
CA ASN A 12 -31.58 10.20 4.45
C ASN A 12 -30.65 10.17 3.23
N SER A 13 -29.47 10.81 3.31
CA SER A 13 -28.47 10.76 2.25
C SER A 13 -28.11 9.30 2.02
N LYS A 14 -28.40 8.74 0.84
CA LYS A 14 -28.01 7.36 0.49
C LYS A 14 -26.57 7.11 0.92
N GLN A 15 -26.34 6.16 1.81
CA GLN A 15 -25.00 5.74 2.20
C GLN A 15 -24.22 5.39 0.92
N LYS A 16 -23.13 6.11 0.68
CA LYS A 16 -22.28 5.93 -0.51
C LYS A 16 -21.18 4.95 -0.15
N ILE A 17 -21.31 3.71 -0.60
CA ILE A 17 -20.20 2.75 -0.56
C ILE A 17 -19.23 3.11 -1.68
N ARG A 18 -17.95 3.24 -1.35
CA ARG A 18 -16.86 3.40 -2.32
C ARG A 18 -16.08 2.11 -2.39
N ILE A 19 -15.80 1.66 -3.60
CA ILE A 19 -15.00 0.46 -3.86
C ILE A 19 -13.74 0.93 -4.56
N ALA A 20 -12.59 0.58 -4.01
CA ALA A 20 -11.29 0.73 -4.65
C ALA A 20 -10.82 -0.67 -5.07
N LEU A 21 -10.48 -0.84 -6.34
CA LEU A 21 -9.89 -2.07 -6.86
C LEU A 21 -8.42 -1.78 -7.18
N SER A 22 -7.53 -2.42 -6.43
CA SER A 22 -6.08 -2.33 -6.61
C SER A 22 -5.50 -3.67 -7.02
N ILE A 23 -4.41 -3.65 -7.80
CA ILE A 23 -3.71 -4.82 -8.28
C ILE A 23 -2.24 -4.68 -7.91
N ASP A 24 -1.70 -5.67 -7.20
CA ASP A 24 -0.28 -5.74 -6.91
C ASP A 24 0.39 -6.58 -8.00
N PHE A 25 1.24 -5.93 -8.81
CA PHE A 25 1.89 -6.55 -9.96
C PHE A 25 3.28 -7.09 -9.59
N ASP A 26 3.30 -8.06 -8.67
CA ASP A 26 4.54 -8.61 -8.10
C ASP A 26 5.40 -9.34 -9.12
N ALA A 27 4.79 -10.19 -9.95
CA ALA A 27 5.49 -10.94 -10.98
C ALA A 27 6.77 -11.63 -10.46
N ILE A 28 7.92 -11.31 -11.05
CA ILE A 28 9.22 -11.89 -10.66
C ILE A 28 9.71 -11.32 -9.33
N SER A 29 9.40 -10.05 -9.02
CA SER A 29 9.93 -9.44 -7.79
C SER A 29 9.43 -10.13 -6.53
N GLY A 30 8.22 -10.67 -6.53
CA GLY A 30 7.71 -11.47 -5.40
C GLY A 30 8.64 -12.63 -5.03
N TRP A 31 9.26 -13.29 -6.02
CA TRP A 31 10.23 -14.38 -5.82
C TRP A 31 11.63 -13.91 -5.43
N LEU A 32 11.96 -12.63 -5.69
CA LEU A 32 13.26 -12.04 -5.36
C LEU A 32 13.29 -11.45 -3.95
N GLY A 33 12.16 -10.92 -3.48
CA GLY A 33 12.01 -10.36 -2.14
C GLY A 33 11.29 -11.31 -1.20
N THR A 34 9.98 -11.12 -1.05
CA THR A 34 9.15 -11.85 -0.08
C THR A 34 9.29 -13.37 -0.09
N SER A 35 9.24 -13.98 -1.27
CA SER A 35 9.34 -15.44 -1.43
C SER A 35 10.76 -15.88 -1.76
N GLN A 36 11.78 -15.07 -1.40
CA GLN A 36 13.18 -15.41 -1.65
C GLN A 36 13.57 -16.67 -0.87
N HIS A 37 13.97 -17.70 -1.61
CA HIS A 37 14.48 -18.94 -1.04
C HIS A 37 15.65 -19.48 -1.87
N PRO A 38 16.67 -20.11 -1.26
CA PRO A 38 17.78 -20.73 -2.00
C PRO A 38 17.35 -21.78 -3.03
N ASP A 39 16.20 -22.42 -2.81
CA ASP A 39 15.66 -23.47 -3.68
C ASP A 39 14.70 -22.96 -4.76
N ASN A 40 14.47 -21.64 -4.83
CA ASN A 40 13.69 -21.06 -5.93
C ASN A 40 14.33 -21.44 -7.26
N ASN A 41 13.51 -21.94 -8.18
CA ASN A 41 13.97 -22.49 -9.44
C ASN A 41 13.21 -21.89 -10.63
N MET A 42 13.53 -22.37 -11.83
CA MET A 42 12.95 -21.86 -13.07
C MET A 42 11.41 -21.96 -13.09
N ALA A 43 10.84 -23.00 -12.48
CA ALA A 43 9.39 -23.19 -12.45
C ALA A 43 8.71 -22.08 -11.62
N ASP A 44 9.29 -21.69 -10.48
CA ASP A 44 8.79 -20.61 -9.64
C ASP A 44 8.77 -19.28 -10.42
N HIS A 45 9.91 -18.92 -11.02
CA HIS A 45 10.03 -17.71 -11.82
C HIS A 45 9.10 -17.71 -13.05
N SER A 46 8.78 -18.88 -13.61
CA SER A 46 7.86 -18.97 -14.76
C SER A 46 6.48 -18.41 -14.44
N SER A 47 6.01 -18.52 -13.19
CA SER A 47 4.75 -17.94 -12.73
C SER A 47 4.81 -16.40 -12.72
N GLY A 48 5.94 -15.81 -12.35
CA GLY A 48 6.14 -14.37 -12.42
C GLY A 48 6.16 -13.86 -13.86
N TYR A 49 6.79 -14.58 -14.78
CA TYR A 49 6.72 -14.27 -16.21
C TYR A 49 5.29 -14.39 -16.76
N PHE A 50 4.53 -15.38 -16.31
CA PHE A 50 3.12 -15.51 -16.66
C PHE A 50 2.31 -14.28 -16.23
N SER A 51 2.51 -13.79 -15.01
CA SER A 51 1.83 -12.58 -14.52
C SER A 51 2.07 -11.37 -15.43
N GLY A 52 3.29 -11.18 -15.92
CA GLY A 52 3.61 -10.13 -16.89
C GLY A 52 3.02 -10.40 -18.28
N TYR A 53 3.45 -11.47 -18.94
CA TYR A 53 3.12 -11.71 -20.35
C TYR A 53 1.64 -12.06 -20.59
N VAL A 54 0.97 -12.65 -19.60
CA VAL A 54 -0.40 -13.16 -19.74
C VAL A 54 -1.37 -12.49 -18.76
N GLY A 55 -0.97 -12.29 -17.50
CA GLY A 55 -1.81 -11.69 -16.46
C GLY A 55 -2.20 -10.25 -16.78
N VAL A 56 -1.21 -9.38 -17.02
CA VAL A 56 -1.46 -7.96 -17.31
C VAL A 56 -2.40 -7.76 -18.51
N PRO A 57 -2.15 -8.34 -19.71
CA PRO A 57 -3.06 -8.16 -20.85
C PRO A 57 -4.49 -8.65 -20.59
N ARG A 58 -4.66 -9.72 -19.79
CA ARG A 58 -5.99 -10.23 -19.43
C ARG A 58 -6.74 -9.28 -18.50
N LEU A 59 -6.08 -8.76 -17.47
CA LEU A 59 -6.69 -7.80 -16.54
C LEU A 59 -7.04 -6.49 -17.25
N LEU A 60 -6.13 -5.94 -18.08
CA LEU A 60 -6.42 -4.76 -18.89
C LEU A 60 -7.64 -4.98 -19.81
N LYS A 61 -7.76 -6.16 -20.43
CA LYS A 61 -8.93 -6.51 -21.25
C LYS A 61 -10.22 -6.56 -20.42
N VAL A 62 -10.18 -7.11 -19.21
CA VAL A 62 -11.35 -7.15 -18.31
C VAL A 62 -11.75 -5.74 -17.88
N PHE A 63 -10.81 -4.91 -17.43
CA PHE A 63 -11.08 -3.53 -17.00
C PHE A 63 -11.58 -2.65 -18.15
N SER A 64 -11.08 -2.88 -19.36
CA SER A 64 -11.58 -2.22 -20.58
C SER A 64 -13.03 -2.60 -20.86
N ARG A 65 -13.37 -3.90 -20.84
CA ARG A 65 -14.75 -4.37 -21.05
C ARG A 65 -15.73 -3.87 -20.00
N LEU A 66 -15.27 -3.66 -18.77
CA LEU A 66 -16.08 -3.14 -17.65
C LEU A 66 -16.14 -1.60 -17.61
N GLY A 67 -15.36 -0.89 -18.43
CA GLY A 67 -15.31 0.57 -18.42
C GLY A 67 -14.67 1.17 -17.15
N ILE A 68 -13.74 0.43 -16.52
CA ILE A 68 -13.08 0.83 -15.27
C ILE A 68 -11.56 0.94 -15.37
N SER A 69 -10.97 0.86 -16.58
CA SER A 69 -9.51 0.89 -16.76
C SER A 69 -8.83 2.09 -16.08
N ASN A 70 -9.45 3.26 -16.11
CA ASN A 70 -8.93 4.48 -15.47
C ASN A 70 -9.40 4.69 -14.03
N LYS A 71 -10.00 3.67 -13.41
CA LYS A 71 -10.56 3.70 -12.04
C LYS A 71 -9.97 2.62 -11.15
N VAL A 72 -8.99 1.87 -11.64
CA VAL A 72 -8.22 0.91 -10.86
C VAL A 72 -6.85 1.48 -10.56
N THR A 73 -6.22 0.95 -9.52
CA THR A 73 -4.86 1.29 -9.11
C THR A 73 -3.97 0.07 -9.31
N TRP A 74 -2.77 0.26 -9.84
CA TRP A 74 -1.75 -0.78 -9.90
C TRP A 74 -0.61 -0.39 -8.96
N CYS A 75 -0.35 -1.20 -7.94
CA CYS A 75 0.84 -1.09 -7.12
C CYS A 75 1.94 -1.91 -7.80
N ILE A 76 2.95 -1.25 -8.36
CA ILE A 76 3.93 -1.91 -9.22
C ILE A 76 5.33 -1.80 -8.61
N PRO A 77 6.02 -2.93 -8.37
CA PRO A 77 7.43 -2.92 -8.01
C PRO A 77 8.29 -2.36 -9.15
N GLY A 78 9.34 -1.60 -8.83
CA GLY A 78 10.27 -1.05 -9.83
C GLY A 78 10.87 -2.11 -10.76
N HIS A 79 11.21 -3.28 -10.22
CA HIS A 79 11.68 -4.42 -10.99
C HIS A 79 10.65 -4.87 -12.03
N SER A 80 9.35 -4.91 -11.69
CA SER A 80 8.29 -5.27 -12.63
C SER A 80 8.12 -4.22 -13.75
N ILE A 81 8.32 -2.93 -13.44
CA ILE A 81 8.35 -1.86 -14.45
C ILE A 81 9.48 -2.10 -15.46
N GLU A 82 10.70 -2.35 -14.97
CA GLU A 82 11.88 -2.50 -15.83
C GLU A 82 11.94 -3.88 -16.54
N THR A 83 11.36 -4.92 -15.95
CA THR A 83 11.31 -6.28 -16.55
C THR A 83 10.23 -6.40 -17.62
N PHE A 84 9.08 -5.75 -17.43
CA PHE A 84 7.93 -5.82 -18.32
C PHE A 84 7.55 -4.43 -18.86
N PRO A 85 8.48 -3.73 -19.55
CA PRO A 85 8.26 -2.32 -19.92
C PRO A 85 7.07 -2.13 -20.87
N ALA A 86 6.77 -3.10 -21.74
CA ALA A 86 5.61 -3.05 -22.61
C ALA A 86 4.28 -3.14 -21.83
N GLN A 87 4.24 -4.00 -20.82
CA GLN A 87 3.08 -4.18 -19.93
C GLN A 87 2.89 -2.98 -19.01
N ALA A 88 3.97 -2.48 -18.40
CA ALA A 88 3.94 -1.28 -17.58
C ALA A 88 3.45 -0.07 -18.38
N LYS A 89 3.93 0.08 -19.62
CA LYS A 89 3.44 1.10 -20.56
C LYS A 89 1.95 0.94 -20.88
N ALA A 90 1.49 -0.27 -21.18
CA ALA A 90 0.07 -0.54 -21.43
C ALA A 90 -0.81 -0.22 -20.21
N ILE A 91 -0.34 -0.50 -18.99
CA ILE A 91 -1.02 -0.11 -17.74
C ILE A 91 -1.12 1.42 -17.64
N ALA A 92 -0.02 2.15 -17.86
CA ALA A 92 -0.01 3.60 -17.84
C ALA A 92 -0.95 4.22 -18.90
N GLU A 93 -0.93 3.69 -20.13
CA GLU A 93 -1.78 4.13 -21.24
C GLU A 93 -3.27 3.84 -21.01
N SER A 94 -3.60 2.86 -20.15
CA SER A 94 -5.00 2.58 -19.76
C SER A 94 -5.63 3.67 -18.90
N GLY A 95 -4.81 4.59 -18.37
CA GLY A 95 -5.21 5.67 -17.49
C GLY A 95 -5.39 5.27 -16.03
N ALA A 96 -5.01 4.05 -15.65
CA ALA A 96 -4.99 3.59 -14.27
C ALA A 96 -4.03 4.43 -13.40
N GLU A 97 -4.29 4.52 -12.10
CA GLU A 97 -3.30 5.02 -11.15
C GLU A 97 -2.16 4.01 -11.02
N ILE A 98 -0.91 4.50 -10.91
CA ILE A 98 0.25 3.67 -10.56
C ILE A 98 0.78 4.15 -9.21
N ALA A 99 0.76 3.23 -8.24
CA ALA A 99 1.30 3.37 -6.90
C ALA A 99 2.60 2.57 -6.78
N LEU A 100 3.42 2.92 -5.79
CA LEU A 100 4.70 2.25 -5.53
C LEU A 100 4.51 0.98 -4.72
N HIS A 101 5.33 -0.03 -5.02
CA HIS A 101 5.31 -1.32 -4.33
C HIS A 101 6.72 -1.91 -4.12
N GLY A 102 7.66 -1.07 -3.65
CA GLY A 102 9.07 -1.43 -3.55
C GLY A 102 9.75 -1.55 -4.92
N TYR A 103 10.97 -2.07 -4.96
CA TYR A 103 11.71 -2.34 -6.19
C TYR A 103 11.62 -3.81 -6.56
N ALA A 104 12.19 -4.70 -5.75
CA ALA A 104 12.21 -6.14 -5.90
C ALA A 104 11.35 -6.83 -4.82
N HIS A 105 10.28 -6.17 -4.38
CA HIS A 105 9.33 -6.66 -3.38
C HIS A 105 10.00 -7.05 -2.04
N GLU A 106 11.01 -6.26 -1.65
CA GLU A 106 11.75 -6.39 -0.40
C GLU A 106 10.94 -5.99 0.85
N GLY A 107 11.08 -6.75 1.93
CA GLY A 107 10.45 -6.44 3.21
C GLY A 107 11.18 -5.29 3.92
N SER A 108 10.44 -4.35 4.53
CA SER A 108 11.05 -3.20 5.20
C SER A 108 12.03 -3.60 6.32
N THR A 109 11.78 -4.73 6.99
CA THR A 109 12.63 -5.26 8.07
C THR A 109 13.99 -5.77 7.58
N GLN A 110 14.10 -6.11 6.29
CA GLN A 110 15.33 -6.58 5.65
C GLN A 110 16.22 -5.42 5.18
N MET A 111 15.67 -4.20 5.14
CA MET A 111 16.37 -3.01 4.64
C MET A 111 16.89 -2.12 5.76
N THR A 112 18.06 -1.54 5.54
CA THR A 112 18.50 -0.34 6.26
C THR A 112 17.67 0.88 5.84
N ALA A 113 17.64 1.92 6.68
CA ALA A 113 16.95 3.17 6.35
C ALA A 113 17.45 3.83 5.05
N LYS A 114 18.75 3.68 4.74
CA LYS A 114 19.31 4.18 3.48
C LYS A 114 18.78 3.39 2.28
N GLN A 115 18.78 2.06 2.34
CA GLN A 115 18.27 1.21 1.26
C GLN A 115 16.80 1.51 0.98
N GLU A 116 15.98 1.64 2.02
CA GLU A 116 14.56 1.96 1.89
C GLU A 116 14.33 3.30 1.18
N ARG A 117 15.12 4.33 1.52
CA ARG A 117 15.07 5.62 0.81
C ARG A 117 15.53 5.51 -0.65
N ASP A 118 16.62 4.79 -0.91
CA ASP A 118 17.14 4.61 -2.26
C ASP A 118 16.11 3.90 -3.17
N VAL A 119 15.45 2.86 -2.65
CA VAL A 119 14.34 2.16 -3.30
C VAL A 119 13.19 3.11 -3.61
N LEU A 120 12.74 3.87 -2.62
CA LEU A 120 11.62 4.80 -2.78
C LEU A 120 11.93 5.85 -3.87
N VAL A 121 13.12 6.47 -3.82
CA VAL A 121 13.53 7.49 -4.80
C VAL A 121 13.67 6.91 -6.21
N LYS A 122 14.27 5.73 -6.36
CA LYS A 122 14.39 5.05 -7.67
C LYS A 122 13.02 4.76 -8.27
N THR A 123 12.11 4.21 -7.47
CA THR A 123 10.78 3.79 -7.94
C THR A 123 9.86 4.99 -8.23
N MET A 124 9.97 6.09 -7.46
CA MET A 124 9.37 7.38 -7.83
C MET A 124 9.86 7.86 -9.20
N GLY A 125 11.16 7.77 -9.46
CA GLY A 125 11.78 8.11 -10.74
C GLY A 125 11.20 7.29 -11.90
N LEU A 126 11.10 5.97 -11.74
CA LEU A 126 10.55 5.06 -12.74
C LEU A 126 9.08 5.39 -13.07
N VAL A 127 8.23 5.61 -12.06
CA VAL A 127 6.82 5.97 -12.30
C VAL A 127 6.70 7.34 -12.97
N LYS A 128 7.54 8.30 -12.59
CA LYS A 128 7.57 9.62 -13.24
C LYS A 128 7.99 9.53 -14.69
N GLU A 129 8.99 8.72 -15.03
CA GLU A 129 9.40 8.48 -16.41
C GLU A 129 8.28 7.81 -17.21
N LEU A 130 7.62 6.81 -16.63
CA LEU A 130 6.56 6.04 -17.28
C LEU A 130 5.28 6.86 -17.52
N THR A 131 4.90 7.73 -16.59
CA THR A 131 3.57 8.38 -16.57
C THR A 131 3.61 9.90 -16.72
N GLY A 132 4.78 10.51 -16.59
CA GLY A 132 4.96 11.97 -16.49
C GLY A 132 4.51 12.56 -15.14
N LYS A 133 4.06 11.75 -14.18
CA LYS A 133 3.50 12.20 -12.89
C LYS A 133 4.25 11.54 -11.73
N GLN A 134 4.35 12.25 -10.61
CA GLN A 134 4.83 11.63 -9.38
C GLN A 134 3.76 10.64 -8.85
N PRO A 135 4.17 9.47 -8.34
CA PRO A 135 3.24 8.59 -7.64
C PRO A 135 2.71 9.30 -6.38
N ARG A 136 1.45 9.01 -6.02
CA ARG A 136 0.80 9.55 -4.82
C ARG A 136 0.45 8.46 -3.80
N GLY A 137 0.53 7.20 -4.21
CA GLY A 137 0.20 6.03 -3.42
C GLY A 137 1.39 5.12 -3.19
N TYR A 138 1.40 4.48 -2.03
CA TYR A 138 2.37 3.47 -1.67
C TYR A 138 1.64 2.27 -1.05
N ARG A 139 2.16 1.07 -1.31
CA ARG A 139 1.81 -0.15 -0.59
C ARG A 139 3.10 -0.89 -0.30
N ALA A 140 3.33 -1.27 0.94
CA ALA A 140 4.51 -2.04 1.29
C ALA A 140 4.38 -3.48 0.81
N PRO A 141 5.46 -4.06 0.26
CA PRO A 141 5.59 -5.52 0.19
C PRO A 141 5.26 -6.16 1.55
N LEU A 142 4.46 -7.23 1.54
CA LEU A 142 3.96 -7.94 2.74
C LEU A 142 3.11 -7.09 3.71
N TYR A 143 2.69 -5.88 3.33
CA TYR A 143 2.09 -4.90 4.25
C TYR A 143 2.97 -4.62 5.47
N GLN A 144 4.29 -4.76 5.33
CA GLN A 144 5.23 -4.53 6.42
C GLN A 144 5.90 -3.18 6.26
N ILE A 145 5.45 -2.20 7.03
CA ILE A 145 6.11 -0.89 7.16
C ILE A 145 6.74 -0.73 8.55
N GLN A 146 7.69 0.20 8.63
CA GLN A 146 8.25 0.68 9.88
C GLN A 146 7.95 2.17 10.06
N GLU A 147 8.21 2.70 11.25
CA GLU A 147 7.97 4.10 11.57
C GLU A 147 8.80 5.03 10.67
N ARG A 148 9.99 4.58 10.27
CA ARG A 148 10.82 5.28 9.29
C ARG A 148 10.20 5.31 7.89
N THR A 149 9.46 4.27 7.50
CA THR A 149 8.71 4.23 6.22
C THR A 149 7.67 5.33 6.22
N VAL A 150 6.87 5.43 7.29
CA VAL A 150 5.84 6.46 7.45
C VAL A 150 6.45 7.87 7.39
N LYS A 151 7.60 8.09 8.04
CA LYS A 151 8.33 9.36 7.97
C LYS A 151 8.80 9.69 6.55
N LEU A 152 9.32 8.71 5.82
CA LEU A 152 9.73 8.89 4.43
C LEU A 152 8.54 9.22 3.52
N LEU A 153 7.41 8.52 3.66
CA LEU A 153 6.20 8.79 2.88
C LEU A 153 5.66 10.21 3.13
N GLN A 154 5.68 10.66 4.39
CA GLN A 154 5.33 12.05 4.73
C GLN A 154 6.33 13.06 4.16
N GLU A 155 7.64 12.77 4.22
CA GLU A 155 8.69 13.64 3.67
C GLU A 155 8.54 13.86 2.16
N PHE A 156 8.15 12.82 1.41
CA PHE A 156 7.94 12.88 -0.04
C PHE A 156 6.49 13.24 -0.45
N ASP A 157 5.65 13.68 0.50
CA ASP A 157 4.26 14.12 0.27
C ASP A 157 3.37 13.07 -0.43
N PHE A 158 3.52 11.80 -0.03
CA PHE A 158 2.59 10.75 -0.41
C PHE A 158 1.20 11.05 0.15
N LEU A 159 0.18 10.83 -0.67
CA LEU A 159 -1.20 11.06 -0.30
C LEU A 159 -1.74 9.90 0.54
N TRP A 160 -1.40 8.67 0.14
CA TRP A 160 -1.93 7.49 0.78
C TRP A 160 -0.94 6.33 0.90
N ASP A 161 -1.11 5.55 1.96
CA ASP A 161 -0.57 4.22 2.19
C ASP A 161 -1.71 3.20 2.26
N SER A 162 -1.43 1.94 1.94
CA SER A 162 -2.38 0.82 2.04
C SER A 162 -1.66 -0.43 2.53
N SER A 163 -1.14 -0.35 3.76
CA SER A 163 -0.29 -1.35 4.40
C SER A 163 -0.65 -1.64 5.86
N LEU A 164 -1.61 -0.93 6.45
CA LEU A 164 -1.96 -1.05 7.87
C LEU A 164 -3.43 -1.37 8.08
N ALA A 165 -3.72 -2.22 9.07
CA ALA A 165 -5.05 -2.76 9.33
C ALA A 165 -5.70 -2.24 10.63
N HIS A 166 -5.49 -0.97 11.03
CA HIS A 166 -6.11 -0.43 12.26
C HIS A 166 -7.63 -0.40 12.19
N LEU A 167 -8.17 -0.10 11.00
CA LEU A 167 -9.60 -0.12 10.67
C LEU A 167 -9.82 -1.06 9.48
N ASP A 168 -11.07 -1.37 9.15
CA ASP A 168 -11.44 -2.34 8.12
C ASP A 168 -11.79 -1.70 6.76
N SER A 169 -12.76 -0.78 6.76
CA SER A 169 -13.39 -0.21 5.55
C SER A 169 -13.47 1.32 5.60
N SER A 170 -12.78 1.93 6.57
CA SER A 170 -12.75 3.38 6.76
C SER A 170 -11.31 3.89 6.70
N PRO A 171 -10.98 4.77 5.74
CA PRO A 171 -9.68 5.43 5.72
C PRO A 171 -9.46 6.30 6.96
N TYR A 172 -8.21 6.44 7.39
CA TYR A 172 -7.82 7.27 8.53
C TYR A 172 -6.48 7.93 8.29
N PHE A 173 -6.22 9.06 8.94
CA PHE A 173 -4.92 9.72 8.84
C PHE A 173 -3.92 9.04 9.76
N LEU A 174 -2.72 8.79 9.25
CA LEU A 174 -1.60 8.32 10.06
C LEU A 174 -1.06 9.48 10.93
N PRO A 175 -0.51 9.19 12.13
CA PRO A 175 0.10 10.19 12.98
C PRO A 175 1.28 10.89 12.30
N LYS A 176 1.46 12.17 12.63
CA LYS A 176 2.63 12.95 12.22
C LYS A 176 3.93 12.35 12.78
N ASP A 177 3.91 12.04 14.06
CA ASP A 177 5.01 11.37 14.74
C ASP A 177 4.60 9.94 15.08
N VAL A 178 5.22 8.98 14.38
CA VAL A 178 5.12 7.56 14.71
C VAL A 178 6.36 7.16 15.47
N GLU A 179 6.16 6.71 16.71
CA GLU A 179 7.20 6.18 17.58
C GLU A 179 7.08 4.67 17.65
N LYS A 180 8.24 4.01 17.74
CA LYS A 180 8.29 2.57 17.95
C LYS A 180 7.71 2.23 19.31
N LEU A 181 6.85 1.23 19.36
CA LEU A 181 6.34 0.70 20.62
C LEU A 181 7.48 0.06 21.42
N GLU A 182 7.53 0.38 22.71
CA GLU A 182 8.42 -0.30 23.65
C GLU A 182 7.97 -1.76 23.79
N THR A 183 8.91 -2.69 23.63
CA THR A 183 8.67 -4.12 23.80
C THR A 183 9.02 -4.56 25.20
N ILE A 184 8.50 -5.73 25.61
CA ILE A 184 8.83 -6.33 26.90
C ILE A 184 10.32 -6.71 26.94
N GLU A 185 11.02 -6.29 27.98
CA GLU A 185 12.38 -6.71 28.30
C GLU A 185 12.34 -7.76 29.42
N PHE A 186 12.68 -9.00 29.09
CA PHE A 186 12.60 -10.15 30.02
C PHE A 186 13.91 -10.44 30.76
N SER A 187 14.86 -9.51 30.76
CA SER A 187 16.13 -9.74 31.46
C SER A 187 15.91 -9.76 32.99
N PRO A 188 16.72 -10.51 33.76
CA PRO A 188 16.51 -10.69 35.20
C PRO A 188 16.54 -9.42 36.05
N ASP A 189 17.11 -8.33 35.51
CA ASP A 189 17.24 -7.01 36.14
C ASP A 189 16.03 -6.10 35.91
N LYS A 190 15.02 -6.55 35.15
CA LYS A 190 13.81 -5.78 34.83
C LYS A 190 12.61 -6.26 35.63
N GLU A 191 11.73 -5.34 35.97
CA GLU A 191 10.50 -5.64 36.68
C GLU A 191 9.28 -5.60 35.75
N ALA A 192 8.26 -6.40 36.03
CA ALA A 192 7.04 -6.42 35.22
C ALA A 192 6.38 -5.03 35.08
N LYS A 193 6.50 -4.17 36.11
CA LYS A 193 5.97 -2.80 36.10
C LYS A 193 6.58 -1.92 34.99
N ASP A 194 7.73 -2.30 34.46
CA ASP A 194 8.45 -1.52 33.45
C ASP A 194 7.70 -1.54 32.10
N TRP A 195 6.98 -2.62 31.80
CA TRP A 195 6.24 -2.81 30.54
C TRP A 195 4.73 -3.02 30.70
N MET A 196 4.21 -3.25 31.92
CA MET A 196 2.75 -3.32 32.19
C MET A 196 2.09 -1.94 32.13
N LYS A 197 2.16 -1.29 30.96
CA LYS A 197 1.62 0.03 30.67
C LYS A 197 0.79 -0.05 29.39
N PRO A 198 -0.31 0.71 29.27
CA PRO A 198 -1.08 0.74 28.03
C PRO A 198 -0.28 1.41 26.90
N SER A 199 -0.57 1.05 25.65
CA SER A 199 -0.08 1.79 24.49
C SER A 199 -0.74 3.17 24.40
N LYS A 200 -0.09 4.10 23.67
CA LYS A 200 -0.72 5.37 23.31
C LYS A 200 -1.95 5.10 22.42
N ASP A 201 -3.01 5.88 22.62
CA ASP A 201 -4.18 5.83 21.73
C ASP A 201 -3.82 6.42 20.36
N PHE A 202 -3.57 5.54 19.40
CA PHE A 202 -3.13 5.89 18.05
C PHE A 202 -4.09 6.88 17.36
N MET A 203 -5.40 6.75 17.61
CA MET A 203 -6.43 7.59 16.98
C MET A 203 -6.50 9.01 17.56
N ARG A 204 -5.84 9.25 18.70
CA ARG A 204 -5.75 10.56 19.37
C ARG A 204 -4.46 11.31 19.10
N LEU A 205 -3.49 10.69 18.43
CA LEU A 205 -2.24 11.36 18.07
C LEU A 205 -2.46 12.50 17.07
N GLU A 206 -1.56 13.48 17.03
CA GLU A 206 -1.58 14.52 16.01
C GLU A 206 -1.47 13.88 14.63
N LYS A 207 -2.43 14.18 13.75
CA LYS A 207 -2.56 13.56 12.43
C LYS A 207 -1.61 14.23 11.42
N SER A 208 -1.03 13.43 10.54
CA SER A 208 -0.31 13.88 9.35
C SER A 208 -1.28 14.12 8.17
N GLY A 209 -0.73 14.47 7.02
CA GLY A 209 -1.45 14.48 5.74
C GLY A 209 -1.57 13.11 5.06
N LEU A 210 -0.85 12.09 5.54
CA LEU A 210 -0.82 10.75 4.93
C LEU A 210 -2.06 9.96 5.37
N VAL A 211 -2.84 9.50 4.40
CA VAL A 211 -4.06 8.71 4.64
C VAL A 211 -3.74 7.24 4.50
N GLU A 212 -4.09 6.44 5.49
CA GLU A 212 -4.16 5.00 5.33
C GLU A 212 -5.50 4.61 4.70
N ILE A 213 -5.44 3.81 3.63
CA ILE A 213 -6.55 3.03 3.09
C ILE A 213 -6.33 1.58 3.53
N PRO A 214 -7.02 1.11 4.59
CA PRO A 214 -6.59 -0.07 5.30
C PRO A 214 -6.51 -1.32 4.44
N CYS A 215 -5.43 -2.08 4.61
CA CYS A 215 -5.31 -3.42 4.04
C CYS A 215 -6.14 -4.44 4.86
N ASN A 216 -6.48 -5.57 4.24
CA ASN A 216 -7.25 -6.62 4.89
C ASN A 216 -6.89 -8.00 4.31
N TRP A 217 -6.33 -8.88 5.14
CA TRP A 217 -5.99 -10.26 4.77
C TRP A 217 -7.17 -11.12 4.28
N TYR A 218 -8.41 -10.69 4.55
CA TYR A 218 -9.62 -11.37 4.07
C TYR A 218 -10.12 -10.86 2.70
N MET A 219 -9.46 -9.85 2.13
CA MET A 219 -9.85 -9.21 0.86
C MET A 219 -8.71 -9.18 -0.18
N GLU A 220 -7.76 -10.12 -0.08
CA GLU A 220 -6.71 -10.36 -1.08
C GLU A 220 -7.19 -11.17 -2.28
#